data_AF-M2NHE6-F1
#
_entry.id   AF-M2NHE6-F1
#
_cell.length_a   1.000
_cell.length_b   1.000
_cell.length_c   1.000
_cell.angle_alpha   90.00
_cell.angle_beta   90.00
_cell.angle_gamma   90.00
#
_symmetry.space_group_name_H-M   'P 1'
#
loop_
_entity.id
_entity.type
_entity.pdbx_description
1 polymer ?
#
loop_
_entity_poly.entity_id
_entity_poly.type
_entity_poly.pdbx_seq_one_letter_code
_entity_poly.pdbx_strand_id
1 'polypeptide(L)'
;MPLPLRSDLHTLDETTFDYIYEENATIRLPGGRGIVRCNVYRPKDTSRTYPVLVTYGPYGKDVHYSVFHAASWSEVPQEHRSPHSAWETPDPGFWTRNGYAIVRADEVGLGQSPGVLDTMSRDTSLAFADVIEWAADQPWSAGKVGLLGISYYAGSQWRVAARRPRGLACIIPWEGMSDYYRDRCRHGGILSNTFIDFWWNRQVLKNQYGRPGRAAQGWCSDTIEGSLEETELRTNCHDQTLENVQNCFMDQEYYSSRDYEMSDIQVPLLSVGNWGGILLHLRGNVEGFMNAGSQTKYLRFVTGRHDLPFYTAECVALQKSFLNAFLKGDDPQGWSQAKQPPIGYKLRIGDVGYNDSAAEDAYPIKHGQAWPLPDTRYTKYYLTAARELTTSPGETMQTKGCISYEALGSLEHVQAVHFSSAPFDETVEFTGHVTAHLNVSVTAVSGSDTQPSDIDIFLTLRHLNADGKEIYYTGTIGDPVPVTKGWLRCSLRAIDECSPRHAPWHPWRAYRSIDSSALHPGTVYSVDVEIWPTNVVILPGERLIFEVSSGDTQGAGLFKHTSEEDRHVDRFAGANHIHFGEGYDNWVLMPVIGATSSGQGCSASSVDH
;
A
#
# COMPACT_ATOMS: atom_id res chain seq x y z
N MET A 1 10.13 -28.26 23.55
CA MET A 1 8.95 -28.57 24.42
C MET A 1 8.29 -27.24 24.65
N PRO A 2 7.00 -27.05 24.35
CA PRO A 2 6.39 -25.73 24.41
C PRO A 2 6.56 -25.15 25.81
N LEU A 3 6.91 -23.86 25.89
CA LEU A 3 7.10 -23.17 27.17
C LEU A 3 5.80 -23.22 27.99
N PRO A 4 5.86 -23.48 29.30
CA PRO A 4 4.68 -23.52 30.14
C PRO A 4 4.05 -22.12 30.23
N LEU A 5 2.78 -22.01 29.82
CA LEU A 5 2.05 -20.74 29.85
C LEU A 5 1.84 -20.27 31.28
N ARG A 6 2.25 -19.03 31.57
CA ARG A 6 2.07 -18.39 32.87
C ARG A 6 0.74 -17.65 32.95
N SER A 7 0.04 -17.78 34.08
CA SER A 7 -1.25 -17.11 34.32
C SER A 7 -1.13 -15.90 35.27
N ASP A 8 0.04 -15.70 35.87
CA ASP A 8 0.36 -14.69 36.89
C ASP A 8 1.08 -13.46 36.31
N LEU A 9 0.90 -13.17 35.02
CA LEU A 9 1.64 -12.12 34.30
C LEU A 9 0.91 -10.78 34.14
N HIS A 10 -0.37 -10.77 34.46
CA HIS A 10 -1.21 -9.58 34.34
C HIS A 10 -0.85 -8.59 35.45
N THR A 11 -0.48 -7.37 35.07
CA THR A 11 -0.25 -6.27 36.00
C THR A 11 -1.23 -5.14 35.71
N LEU A 12 -1.58 -4.39 36.75
CA LEU A 12 -2.51 -3.27 36.70
C LEU A 12 -1.85 -2.06 37.39
N ASP A 13 -1.71 -0.96 36.66
CA ASP A 13 -1.26 0.33 37.16
C ASP A 13 -2.36 1.39 36.96
N GLU A 14 -2.94 1.86 38.06
CA GLU A 14 -3.98 2.89 38.07
C GLU A 14 -3.45 4.26 38.49
N THR A 15 -2.16 4.35 38.84
CA THR A 15 -1.60 5.49 39.58
C THR A 15 -0.53 6.26 38.82
N THR A 16 0.36 5.59 38.10
CA THR A 16 1.56 6.21 37.52
C THR A 16 1.26 7.08 36.31
N PHE A 17 0.29 6.68 35.50
CA PHE A 17 -0.01 7.33 34.22
C PHE A 17 -1.33 8.11 34.27
N ASP A 18 -1.58 8.95 33.26
CA ASP A 18 -2.86 9.67 33.10
C ASP A 18 -4.04 8.77 32.70
N TYR A 19 -3.76 7.50 32.45
CA TYR A 19 -4.69 6.42 32.14
C TYR A 19 -4.40 5.22 33.02
N ILE A 20 -5.36 4.31 33.10
CA ILE A 20 -5.15 2.99 33.69
C ILE A 20 -4.45 2.12 32.66
N TYR A 21 -3.36 1.48 33.05
CA TYR A 21 -2.56 0.58 32.23
C TYR A 21 -2.67 -0.84 32.76
N GLU A 22 -3.10 -1.76 31.89
CA GLU A 22 -3.08 -3.20 32.16
C GLU A 22 -2.09 -3.86 31.20
N GLU A 23 -1.08 -4.51 31.75
CA GLU A 23 -0.03 -5.16 30.96
C GLU A 23 -0.27 -6.67 30.91
N ASN A 24 -0.05 -7.27 29.74
CA ASN A 24 -0.14 -8.72 29.53
C ASN A 24 -1.50 -9.35 29.90
N ALA A 25 -2.58 -8.60 29.68
CA ALA A 25 -3.93 -9.17 29.68
C ALA A 25 -4.02 -10.33 28.67
N THR A 26 -4.74 -11.39 29.05
CA THR A 26 -4.74 -12.67 28.33
C THR A 26 -6.06 -12.95 27.65
N ILE A 27 -6.00 -13.09 26.34
CA ILE A 27 -7.15 -13.46 25.50
C ILE A 27 -7.02 -14.94 25.18
N ARG A 28 -7.99 -15.75 25.61
CA ARG A 28 -8.03 -17.18 25.27
C ARG A 28 -8.77 -17.35 23.96
N LEU A 29 -8.07 -17.86 22.94
CA LEU A 29 -8.68 -18.06 21.63
C LEU A 29 -9.68 -19.23 21.66
N PRO A 30 -10.88 -19.08 21.08
CA PRO A 30 -11.87 -20.15 21.03
C PRO A 30 -11.36 -21.43 20.39
N GLY A 31 -11.91 -22.57 20.84
CA GLY A 31 -11.59 -23.88 20.28
C GLY A 31 -10.19 -24.41 20.64
N GLY A 32 -9.53 -23.83 21.65
CA GLY A 32 -8.21 -24.27 22.09
C GLY A 32 -7.06 -23.82 21.18
N ARG A 33 -7.28 -22.80 20.32
CA ARG A 33 -6.27 -22.25 19.40
C ARG A 33 -5.10 -21.52 20.07
N GLY A 34 -5.06 -21.48 21.40
CA GLY A 34 -3.99 -20.85 22.17
C GLY A 34 -4.43 -19.56 22.85
N ILE A 35 -3.47 -18.66 23.05
CA ILE A 35 -3.69 -17.37 23.71
C ILE A 35 -3.06 -16.23 22.91
N VAL A 36 -3.60 -15.03 23.10
CA VAL A 36 -2.99 -13.77 22.68
C VAL A 36 -2.74 -12.91 23.91
N ARG A 37 -1.58 -12.25 23.97
CA ARG A 37 -1.25 -11.25 24.99
C ARG A 37 -1.49 -9.86 24.45
N CYS A 38 -2.09 -9.02 25.28
CA CYS A 38 -2.36 -7.63 24.95
C CYS A 38 -2.10 -6.71 26.14
N ASN A 39 -1.94 -5.43 25.83
CA ASN A 39 -1.98 -4.36 26.80
C ASN A 39 -3.27 -3.57 26.62
N VAL A 40 -3.88 -3.14 27.73
CA VAL A 40 -5.09 -2.31 27.75
C VAL A 40 -4.77 -0.95 28.36
N TYR A 41 -5.22 0.10 27.69
CA TYR A 41 -5.10 1.48 28.15
C TYR A 41 -6.51 2.06 28.23
N ARG A 42 -6.93 2.49 29.42
CA ARG A 42 -8.31 2.98 29.61
C ARG A 42 -8.36 4.28 30.41
N PRO A 43 -9.34 5.16 30.15
CA PRO A 43 -9.51 6.38 30.95
C PRO A 43 -9.72 6.07 32.44
N LYS A 44 -9.31 7.00 33.33
CA LYS A 44 -9.40 6.81 34.78
C LYS A 44 -10.81 6.79 35.35
N ASP A 45 -11.79 7.35 34.65
CA ASP A 45 -13.18 7.35 35.09
C ASP A 45 -13.81 5.96 34.84
N THR A 46 -13.76 5.11 35.86
CA THR A 46 -14.27 3.74 35.82
C THR A 46 -15.80 3.65 35.96
N SER A 47 -16.50 4.78 36.10
CA SER A 47 -17.97 4.80 36.14
C SER A 47 -18.62 4.71 34.75
N ARG A 48 -17.81 4.80 33.69
CA ARG A 48 -18.26 4.82 32.29
C ARG A 48 -17.67 3.65 31.51
N THR A 49 -18.35 3.30 30.43
CA THR A 49 -17.81 2.45 29.38
C THR A 49 -17.31 3.29 28.21
N TYR A 50 -16.35 2.74 27.46
CA TYR A 50 -15.67 3.45 26.39
C TYR A 50 -15.68 2.66 25.08
N PRO A 51 -15.80 3.33 23.92
CA PRO A 51 -15.45 2.71 22.66
C PRO A 51 -13.97 2.31 22.67
N VAL A 52 -13.65 1.23 21.95
CA VAL A 52 -12.31 0.62 21.99
C VAL A 52 -11.62 0.74 20.65
N LEU A 53 -10.36 1.18 20.64
CA LEU A 53 -9.48 1.08 19.49
C LEU A 53 -8.60 -0.16 19.64
N VAL A 54 -8.54 -1.00 18.61
CA VAL A 54 -7.75 -2.24 18.67
C VAL A 54 -6.66 -2.24 17.60
N THR A 55 -5.44 -2.60 18.00
CA THR A 55 -4.35 -2.96 17.09
C THR A 55 -3.83 -4.36 17.42
N TYR A 56 -3.52 -5.13 16.38
CA TYR A 56 -3.00 -6.49 16.45
C TYR A 56 -1.95 -6.67 15.35
N GLY A 57 -0.71 -7.01 15.72
CA GLY A 57 0.36 -7.06 14.74
C GLY A 57 1.75 -7.44 15.28
N PRO A 58 2.79 -7.30 14.43
CA PRO A 58 4.04 -8.02 14.60
C PRO A 58 5.17 -7.21 15.23
N TYR A 59 4.95 -5.92 15.50
CA TYR A 59 6.02 -4.99 15.90
C TYR A 59 6.35 -4.99 17.38
N GLY A 60 5.64 -5.79 18.17
CA GLY A 60 5.82 -5.92 19.61
C GLY A 60 5.05 -4.84 20.37
N LYS A 61 4.02 -5.25 21.11
CA LYS A 61 3.16 -4.36 21.90
C LYS A 61 3.91 -3.62 23.01
N ASP A 62 5.13 -4.04 23.37
CA ASP A 62 5.96 -3.43 24.42
C ASP A 62 7.17 -2.68 23.85
N VAL A 63 7.34 -2.62 22.52
CA VAL A 63 8.44 -1.90 21.89
C VAL A 63 8.08 -0.42 21.80
N HIS A 64 8.76 0.40 22.59
CA HIS A 64 8.54 1.85 22.57
C HIS A 64 8.96 2.47 21.22
N TYR A 65 8.21 3.46 20.73
CA TYR A 65 8.45 4.11 19.44
C TYR A 65 9.90 4.59 19.31
N SER A 66 10.44 5.27 20.33
CA SER A 66 11.82 5.79 20.29
C SER A 66 12.89 4.71 20.11
N VAL A 67 12.59 3.48 20.51
CA VAL A 67 13.48 2.31 20.32
C VAL A 67 13.28 1.73 18.92
N PHE A 68 12.04 1.66 18.46
CA PHE A 68 11.71 1.16 17.13
C PHE A 68 12.33 2.04 16.02
N HIS A 69 12.10 3.35 16.11
CA HIS A 69 12.52 4.34 15.12
C HIS A 69 12.80 5.73 15.75
N ALA A 70 13.98 5.90 16.35
CA ALA A 70 14.36 7.12 17.08
C ALA A 70 14.27 8.43 16.26
N ALA A 71 14.67 8.41 14.98
CA ALA A 71 14.65 9.62 14.14
C ALA A 71 13.21 10.14 13.94
N SER A 72 12.33 9.30 13.41
CA SER A 72 10.88 9.57 13.32
C SER A 72 10.26 10.02 14.65
N TRP A 73 10.56 9.32 15.75
CA TRP A 73 10.04 9.67 17.08
C TRP A 73 10.36 11.12 17.48
N SER A 74 11.52 11.63 17.08
CA SER A 74 11.93 13.01 17.39
C SER A 74 11.07 14.08 16.69
N GLU A 75 10.26 13.69 15.69
CA GLU A 75 9.40 14.55 14.89
C GLU A 75 7.90 14.39 15.22
N VAL A 76 7.49 13.26 15.83
CA VAL A 76 6.09 13.00 16.24
C VAL A 76 5.57 14.13 17.14
N PRO A 77 4.36 14.69 16.99
CA PRO A 77 3.88 15.76 17.86
C PRO A 77 3.86 15.37 19.36
N GLN A 78 4.20 16.31 20.24
CA GLN A 78 4.43 16.04 21.67
C GLN A 78 3.24 15.36 22.37
N GLU A 79 2.01 15.69 21.97
CA GLU A 79 0.78 15.10 22.53
C GLU A 79 0.62 13.58 22.26
N HIS A 80 1.33 13.05 21.27
CA HIS A 80 1.39 11.64 20.89
C HIS A 80 2.64 10.93 21.41
N ARG A 81 3.39 11.56 22.33
CA ARG A 81 4.61 11.00 22.92
C ARG A 81 4.41 10.48 24.34
N SER A 82 3.39 9.67 24.58
CA SER A 82 3.17 9.07 25.91
C SER A 82 4.22 7.98 26.24
N PRO A 83 4.36 7.59 27.52
CA PRO A 83 5.33 6.54 27.93
C PRO A 83 5.15 5.18 27.25
N HIS A 84 3.98 4.94 26.64
CA HIS A 84 3.64 3.69 25.97
C HIS A 84 3.38 3.87 24.47
N SER A 85 3.84 4.97 23.85
CA SER A 85 3.77 5.14 22.40
C SER A 85 4.50 4.00 21.67
N ALA A 86 3.89 3.48 20.60
CA ALA A 86 4.50 2.45 19.75
C ALA A 86 4.32 2.80 18.28
N TRP A 87 5.27 2.33 17.48
CA TRP A 87 5.32 2.51 16.03
C TRP A 87 3.98 2.16 15.37
N GLU A 88 3.48 3.04 14.50
CA GLU A 88 2.25 2.86 13.68
C GLU A 88 0.93 2.64 14.43
N THR A 89 0.88 2.91 15.74
CA THR A 89 -0.32 2.70 16.57
C THR A 89 -0.87 4.00 17.17
N PRO A 90 -2.17 4.05 17.51
CA PRO A 90 -2.75 5.15 18.27
C PRO A 90 -2.04 5.36 19.62
N ASP A 91 -1.58 6.58 19.92
CA ASP A 91 -0.94 6.88 21.19
C ASP A 91 -1.90 6.75 22.40
N PRO A 92 -1.59 5.94 23.42
CA PRO A 92 -2.50 5.71 24.54
C PRO A 92 -2.79 6.93 25.38
N GLY A 93 -1.82 7.84 25.58
CA GLY A 93 -2.06 9.07 26.31
C GLY A 93 -3.06 9.98 25.60
N PHE A 94 -2.90 10.18 24.30
CA PHE A 94 -3.79 11.01 23.51
C PHE A 94 -5.21 10.45 23.46
N TRP A 95 -5.38 9.19 23.08
CA TRP A 95 -6.70 8.63 22.79
C TRP A 95 -7.53 8.35 24.05
N THR A 96 -6.89 7.99 25.18
CA THR A 96 -7.59 7.86 26.47
C THR A 96 -8.12 9.20 26.99
N ARG A 97 -7.35 10.29 26.88
CA ARG A 97 -7.84 11.65 27.17
C ARG A 97 -9.01 12.07 26.28
N ASN A 98 -9.11 11.49 25.09
CA ASN A 98 -10.22 11.70 24.16
C ASN A 98 -11.36 10.68 24.31
N GLY A 99 -11.42 9.94 25.42
CA GLY A 99 -12.53 9.06 25.77
C GLY A 99 -12.61 7.78 24.93
N TYR A 100 -11.46 7.20 24.63
CA TYR A 100 -11.33 5.86 24.04
C TYR A 100 -10.54 4.95 24.97
N ALA A 101 -10.92 3.67 25.03
CA ALA A 101 -10.01 2.63 25.49
C ALA A 101 -9.18 2.12 24.31
N ILE A 102 -7.99 1.57 24.58
CA ILE A 102 -7.11 1.00 23.56
C ILE A 102 -6.68 -0.40 23.99
N VAL A 103 -6.75 -1.35 23.06
CA VAL A 103 -6.17 -2.68 23.21
C VAL A 103 -5.09 -2.83 22.15
N ARG A 104 -3.84 -3.05 22.59
CA ARG A 104 -2.70 -3.34 21.70
C ARG A 104 -2.23 -4.76 21.94
N ALA A 105 -2.37 -5.62 20.94
CA ALA A 105 -2.12 -7.04 21.04
C ALA A 105 -0.94 -7.48 20.17
N ASP A 106 -0.14 -8.42 20.69
CA ASP A 106 0.87 -9.11 19.90
C ASP A 106 0.18 -10.20 19.05
N GLU A 107 0.53 -10.24 17.77
CA GLU A 107 0.09 -11.30 16.88
C GLU A 107 0.62 -12.68 17.30
N VAL A 108 -0.15 -13.74 17.04
CA VAL A 108 0.23 -15.13 17.36
C VAL A 108 1.63 -15.43 16.82
N GLY A 109 2.50 -16.00 17.68
CA GLY A 109 3.90 -16.28 17.37
C GLY A 109 4.86 -15.11 17.59
N LEU A 110 4.39 -13.95 18.07
CA LEU A 110 5.17 -12.73 18.26
C LEU A 110 5.05 -12.17 19.68
N GLY A 111 6.04 -11.38 20.07
CA GLY A 111 6.15 -10.71 21.36
C GLY A 111 5.94 -11.67 22.52
N GLN A 112 4.83 -11.47 23.23
CA GLN A 112 4.39 -12.31 24.36
C GLN A 112 3.28 -13.31 23.98
N SER A 113 2.82 -13.33 22.73
CA SER A 113 1.83 -14.28 22.21
C SER A 113 2.51 -15.53 21.65
N PRO A 114 2.36 -16.71 22.28
CA PRO A 114 2.91 -17.96 21.77
C PRO A 114 2.28 -18.38 20.44
N GLY A 115 2.98 -19.21 19.69
CA GLY A 115 2.45 -19.83 18.46
C GLY A 115 3.46 -19.85 17.33
N VAL A 116 2.96 -20.06 16.12
CA VAL A 116 3.75 -20.04 14.89
C VAL A 116 3.76 -18.63 14.33
N LEU A 117 4.96 -18.10 14.04
CA LEU A 117 5.13 -16.83 13.35
C LEU A 117 4.76 -17.00 11.88
N ASP A 118 3.54 -16.59 11.53
CA ASP A 118 3.03 -16.58 10.15
C ASP A 118 2.18 -15.32 9.88
N THR A 119 2.85 -14.19 9.68
CA THR A 119 2.18 -12.89 9.55
C THR A 119 1.27 -12.82 8.31
N MET A 120 0.15 -12.09 8.45
CA MET A 120 -0.90 -11.92 7.43
C MET A 120 -1.59 -13.22 6.97
N SER A 121 -1.45 -14.31 7.74
CA SER A 121 -2.10 -15.58 7.43
C SER A 121 -3.59 -15.58 7.75
N ARG A 122 -4.25 -16.65 7.30
CA ARG A 122 -5.64 -16.94 7.66
C ARG A 122 -5.83 -17.01 9.16
N ASP A 123 -4.92 -17.69 9.86
CA ASP A 123 -5.01 -17.96 11.29
C ASP A 123 -4.81 -16.71 12.12
N THR A 124 -3.90 -15.83 11.71
CA THR A 124 -3.71 -14.56 12.42
C THR A 124 -4.89 -13.62 12.22
N SER A 125 -5.54 -13.66 11.05
CA SER A 125 -6.80 -12.95 10.81
C SER A 125 -7.97 -13.51 11.66
N LEU A 126 -8.01 -14.83 11.89
CA LEU A 126 -8.99 -15.45 12.80
C LEU A 126 -8.74 -15.03 14.25
N ALA A 127 -7.49 -15.08 14.70
CA ALA A 127 -7.12 -14.62 16.04
C ALA A 127 -7.46 -13.13 16.24
N PHE A 128 -7.24 -12.29 15.22
CA PHE A 128 -7.60 -10.87 15.30
C PHE A 128 -9.12 -10.66 15.49
N ALA A 129 -9.95 -11.47 14.82
CA ALA A 129 -11.40 -11.45 15.04
C ALA A 129 -11.74 -11.74 16.51
N ASP A 130 -11.09 -12.74 17.13
CA ASP A 130 -11.30 -13.07 18.55
C ASP A 130 -10.83 -11.95 19.48
N VAL A 131 -9.73 -11.26 19.15
CA VAL A 131 -9.23 -10.11 19.92
C VAL A 131 -10.24 -8.96 19.91
N ILE A 132 -10.86 -8.70 18.75
CA ILE A 132 -11.92 -7.69 18.60
C ILE A 132 -13.13 -8.05 19.45
N GLU A 133 -13.60 -9.30 19.37
CA GLU A 133 -14.77 -9.75 20.13
C GLU A 133 -14.51 -9.73 21.64
N TRP A 134 -13.32 -10.14 22.07
CA TRP A 134 -12.90 -10.04 23.47
C TRP A 134 -12.91 -8.58 23.94
N ALA A 135 -12.36 -7.65 23.15
CA ALA A 135 -12.33 -6.24 23.49
C ALA A 135 -13.74 -5.61 23.56
N ALA A 136 -14.67 -6.09 22.73
CA ALA A 136 -16.08 -5.68 22.77
C ALA A 136 -16.80 -6.16 24.05
N ASP A 137 -16.40 -7.29 24.62
CA ASP A 137 -17.07 -7.92 25.78
C ASP A 137 -16.58 -7.46 27.14
N GLN A 138 -15.52 -6.66 27.20
CA GLN A 138 -14.98 -6.21 28.47
C GLN A 138 -15.97 -5.29 29.21
N PRO A 139 -16.03 -5.33 30.55
CA PRO A 139 -16.98 -4.55 31.33
C PRO A 139 -16.78 -3.03 31.20
N TRP A 140 -15.59 -2.58 30.82
CA TRP A 140 -15.26 -1.18 30.53
C TRP A 140 -15.51 -0.79 29.06
N SER A 141 -15.90 -1.74 28.21
CA SER A 141 -16.16 -1.53 26.79
C SER A 141 -17.61 -1.10 26.55
N ALA A 142 -17.81 -0.17 25.62
CA ALA A 142 -19.13 0.21 25.13
C ALA A 142 -19.68 -0.78 24.09
N GLY A 143 -19.00 -1.91 23.86
CA GLY A 143 -19.36 -2.92 22.85
C GLY A 143 -19.07 -2.52 21.41
N LYS A 144 -18.45 -1.34 21.19
CA LYS A 144 -18.08 -0.82 19.87
C LYS A 144 -16.57 -0.72 19.74
N VAL A 145 -16.04 -1.45 18.76
CA VAL A 145 -14.62 -1.50 18.42
C VAL A 145 -14.37 -0.77 17.10
N GLY A 146 -13.39 0.12 17.07
CA GLY A 146 -12.82 0.66 15.83
C GLY A 146 -11.41 0.16 15.62
N LEU A 147 -11.00 0.02 14.37
CA LEU A 147 -9.60 -0.25 14.02
C LEU A 147 -8.96 1.02 13.45
N LEU A 148 -7.77 1.33 13.95
CA LEU A 148 -6.96 2.47 13.53
C LEU A 148 -5.48 2.10 13.69
N GLY A 149 -4.70 2.28 12.63
CA GLY A 149 -3.27 2.01 12.61
C GLY A 149 -2.73 2.17 11.19
N ILE A 150 -1.41 2.16 11.06
CA ILE A 150 -0.70 2.38 9.79
C ILE A 150 -0.16 1.05 9.23
N SER A 151 0.11 0.96 7.92
CA SER A 151 0.87 -0.11 7.27
C SER A 151 0.35 -1.50 7.59
N TYR A 152 1.04 -2.29 8.43
CA TYR A 152 0.59 -3.63 8.78
C TYR A 152 -0.71 -3.60 9.56
N TYR A 153 -0.82 -2.67 10.52
CA TYR A 153 -2.04 -2.48 11.31
C TYR A 153 -3.18 -1.90 10.47
N ALA A 154 -2.92 -1.33 9.30
CA ALA A 154 -3.94 -0.95 8.33
C ALA A 154 -4.32 -2.14 7.42
N GLY A 155 -3.33 -2.85 6.90
CA GLY A 155 -3.51 -4.03 6.04
C GLY A 155 -4.28 -5.15 6.73
N SER A 156 -4.06 -5.37 8.02
CA SER A 156 -4.78 -6.38 8.80
C SER A 156 -6.25 -6.01 9.01
N GLN A 157 -6.62 -4.72 8.96
CA GLN A 157 -8.01 -4.27 9.11
C GLN A 157 -8.87 -4.77 7.96
N TRP A 158 -8.37 -4.70 6.72
CA TRP A 158 -9.10 -5.17 5.55
C TRP A 158 -9.49 -6.65 5.69
N ARG A 159 -8.51 -7.48 6.08
CA ARG A 159 -8.67 -8.93 6.25
C ARG A 159 -9.63 -9.27 7.38
N VAL A 160 -9.45 -8.67 8.55
CA VAL A 160 -10.31 -8.99 9.71
C VAL A 160 -11.73 -8.43 9.53
N ALA A 161 -11.90 -7.28 8.88
CA ALA A 161 -13.21 -6.71 8.63
C ALA A 161 -14.05 -7.57 7.68
N ALA A 162 -13.42 -8.23 6.70
CA ALA A 162 -14.08 -9.20 5.83
C ALA A 162 -14.61 -10.42 6.62
N ARG A 163 -14.05 -10.72 7.79
CA ARG A 163 -14.57 -11.77 8.69
C ARG A 163 -15.79 -11.34 9.51
N ARG A 164 -16.13 -10.05 9.50
CA ARG A 164 -17.30 -9.46 10.19
C ARG A 164 -17.37 -9.84 11.69
N PRO A 165 -16.28 -9.67 12.48
CA PRO A 165 -16.28 -9.99 13.90
C PRO A 165 -17.33 -9.16 14.66
N ARG A 166 -17.91 -9.76 15.70
CA ARG A 166 -18.88 -9.05 16.54
C ARG A 166 -18.22 -7.86 17.25
N GLY A 167 -18.94 -6.75 17.33
CA GLY A 167 -18.48 -5.53 17.99
C GLY A 167 -17.64 -4.60 17.10
N LEU A 168 -17.13 -5.06 15.95
CA LEU A 168 -16.46 -4.17 15.00
C LEU A 168 -17.47 -3.20 14.38
N ALA A 169 -17.25 -1.91 14.60
CA ALA A 169 -18.17 -0.84 14.23
C ALA A 169 -17.63 0.06 13.11
N CYS A 170 -16.31 0.19 12.93
CA CYS A 170 -15.70 0.89 11.79
C CYS A 170 -14.20 0.59 11.65
N ILE A 171 -13.62 0.87 10.48
CA ILE A 171 -12.18 0.74 10.22
C ILE A 171 -11.60 2.00 9.57
N ILE A 172 -10.35 2.33 9.92
CA ILE A 172 -9.53 3.37 9.28
C ILE A 172 -8.18 2.73 8.87
N PRO A 173 -8.14 2.06 7.71
CA PRO A 173 -6.88 1.60 7.14
C PRO A 173 -6.09 2.80 6.61
N TRP A 174 -5.13 3.27 7.41
CA TRP A 174 -4.24 4.37 7.07
C TRP A 174 -2.98 3.81 6.39
N GLU A 175 -2.80 4.07 5.10
CA GLU A 175 -1.71 3.52 4.29
C GLU A 175 -1.57 2.01 4.47
N GLY A 176 -2.55 1.23 4.00
CA GLY A 176 -2.62 -0.21 4.22
C GLY A 176 -2.85 -1.01 2.94
N MET A 177 -1.95 -1.97 2.68
CA MET A 177 -2.07 -2.92 1.57
C MET A 177 -3.30 -3.82 1.71
N SER A 178 -4.08 -3.93 0.64
CA SER A 178 -5.31 -4.72 0.62
C SER A 178 -5.07 -6.08 -0.05
N ASP A 179 -4.26 -6.14 -1.09
CA ASP A 179 -3.85 -7.36 -1.78
C ASP A 179 -2.42 -7.71 -1.38
N TYR A 180 -2.24 -8.86 -0.71
CA TYR A 180 -0.93 -9.28 -0.20
C TYR A 180 0.10 -9.47 -1.33
N TYR A 181 -0.34 -9.97 -2.48
CA TYR A 181 0.51 -10.25 -3.62
C TYR A 181 0.80 -8.98 -4.40
N ARG A 182 -0.23 -8.30 -4.91
CA ARG A 182 -0.09 -7.23 -5.91
C ARG A 182 0.44 -5.91 -5.34
N ASP A 183 0.13 -5.62 -4.08
CA ASP A 183 0.48 -4.34 -3.46
C ASP A 183 1.84 -4.39 -2.74
N ARG A 184 2.34 -5.59 -2.41
CA ARG A 184 3.53 -5.75 -1.55
C ARG A 184 4.55 -6.72 -2.10
N CYS A 185 4.14 -7.96 -2.34
CA CYS A 185 5.12 -9.02 -2.62
C CYS A 185 5.62 -8.97 -4.07
N ARG A 186 4.71 -8.78 -5.01
CA ARG A 186 4.97 -8.88 -6.44
C ARG A 186 4.27 -7.78 -7.22
N HIS A 187 5.01 -6.76 -7.61
CA HIS A 187 4.50 -5.70 -8.48
C HIS A 187 4.50 -6.20 -9.93
N GLY A 188 3.32 -6.28 -10.55
CA GLY A 188 3.20 -6.78 -11.91
C GLY A 188 3.62 -8.25 -12.08
N GLY A 189 3.75 -9.02 -10.99
CA GLY A 189 4.31 -10.38 -10.97
C GLY A 189 5.82 -10.47 -10.67
N ILE A 190 6.52 -9.33 -10.56
CA ILE A 190 7.96 -9.25 -10.28
C ILE A 190 8.19 -9.15 -8.77
N LEU A 191 9.07 -9.97 -8.19
CA LEU A 191 9.31 -9.98 -6.74
C LEU A 191 9.97 -8.68 -6.23
N SER A 192 9.31 -7.97 -5.31
CA SER A 192 9.87 -6.81 -4.59
C SER A 192 10.61 -7.27 -3.32
N ASN A 193 11.76 -7.91 -3.51
CA ASN A 193 12.45 -8.65 -2.43
C ASN A 193 13.11 -7.75 -1.38
N THR A 194 13.61 -6.57 -1.74
CA THR A 194 14.47 -5.78 -0.84
C THR A 194 13.70 -5.26 0.38
N PHE A 195 12.45 -4.79 0.18
CA PHE A 195 11.63 -4.32 1.29
C PHE A 195 11.23 -5.47 2.20
N ILE A 196 10.85 -6.63 1.63
CA ILE A 196 10.46 -7.82 2.40
C ILE A 196 11.62 -8.27 3.29
N ASP A 197 12.83 -8.35 2.75
CA ASP A 197 14.04 -8.74 3.49
C ASP A 197 14.32 -7.77 4.65
N PHE A 198 14.34 -6.46 4.36
CA PHE A 198 14.54 -5.43 5.38
C PHE A 198 13.47 -5.51 6.47
N TRP A 199 12.20 -5.48 6.08
CA TRP A 199 11.05 -5.47 6.97
C TRP A 199 11.02 -6.72 7.87
N TRP A 200 11.17 -7.90 7.27
CA TRP A 200 11.13 -9.16 7.99
C TRP A 200 12.22 -9.24 9.05
N ASN A 201 13.48 -9.05 8.63
CA ASN A 201 14.62 -9.23 9.51
C ASN A 201 14.75 -8.12 10.56
N ARG A 202 14.39 -6.88 10.21
CA ARG A 202 14.53 -5.72 11.10
C ARG A 202 13.36 -5.55 12.06
N GLN A 203 12.14 -5.85 11.63
CA GLN A 203 10.92 -5.43 12.33
C GLN A 203 10.07 -6.61 12.84
N VAL A 204 10.02 -7.73 12.12
CA VAL A 204 9.16 -8.87 12.49
C VAL A 204 9.94 -9.94 13.26
N LEU A 205 10.98 -10.51 12.66
CA LEU A 205 11.73 -11.63 13.22
C LEU A 205 12.35 -11.29 14.57
N LYS A 206 12.70 -10.01 14.81
CA LYS A 206 13.18 -9.53 16.13
C LYS A 206 12.18 -9.78 17.25
N ASN A 207 10.89 -9.74 16.93
CA ASN A 207 9.80 -9.92 17.87
C ASN A 207 9.31 -11.37 17.94
N GLN A 208 9.96 -12.35 17.30
CA GLN A 208 9.52 -13.74 17.39
C GLN A 208 9.38 -14.20 18.85
N TYR A 209 8.25 -14.82 19.19
CA TYR A 209 8.01 -15.36 20.53
C TYR A 209 9.09 -16.38 20.89
N GLY A 210 9.60 -16.29 22.11
CA GLY A 210 10.67 -17.15 22.60
C GLY A 210 12.08 -16.79 22.13
N ARG A 211 12.25 -15.76 21.28
CA ARG A 211 13.59 -15.32 20.86
C ARG A 211 14.34 -14.66 22.03
N PRO A 212 15.55 -15.11 22.39
CA PRO A 212 16.33 -14.53 23.48
C PRO A 212 16.99 -13.19 23.11
N GLY A 213 17.32 -12.38 24.12
CA GLY A 213 18.27 -11.28 24.00
C GLY A 213 17.69 -9.96 23.51
N ARG A 214 16.36 -9.81 23.46
CA ARG A 214 15.71 -8.52 23.16
C ARG A 214 16.03 -7.49 24.24
N ALA A 215 16.00 -7.91 25.51
CA ALA A 215 16.27 -7.03 26.64
C ALA A 215 17.73 -6.56 26.63
N ALA A 216 18.67 -7.49 26.40
CA ALA A 216 20.10 -7.19 26.33
C ALA A 216 20.46 -6.24 25.16
N GLN A 217 19.67 -6.26 24.08
CA GLN A 217 19.81 -5.36 22.93
C GLN A 217 19.09 -4.01 23.13
N GLY A 218 18.41 -3.81 24.27
CA GLY A 218 17.61 -2.62 24.53
C GLY A 218 16.40 -2.47 23.61
N TRP A 219 15.90 -3.58 23.03
CA TRP A 219 14.75 -3.56 22.11
C TRP A 219 13.42 -3.53 22.86
N CYS A 220 13.16 -4.55 23.68
CA CYS A 220 12.06 -4.64 24.63
C CYS A 220 12.36 -5.80 25.60
N SER A 221 11.46 -6.07 26.54
CA SER A 221 11.57 -7.24 27.43
C SER A 221 11.65 -8.56 26.65
N ASP A 222 12.39 -9.52 27.20
CA ASP A 222 12.38 -10.89 26.68
C ASP A 222 11.00 -11.54 26.89
N THR A 223 10.79 -12.69 26.24
CA THR A 223 9.55 -13.47 26.38
C THR A 223 9.41 -13.93 27.82
N ILE A 224 8.28 -13.64 28.45
CA ILE A 224 8.11 -13.80 29.90
C ILE A 224 8.11 -15.29 30.31
N GLU A 225 7.63 -16.16 29.43
CA GLU A 225 7.66 -17.61 29.59
C GLU A 225 9.04 -18.25 29.36
N GLY A 226 10.04 -17.48 28.89
CA GLY A 226 11.40 -17.95 28.65
C GLY A 226 11.77 -18.01 27.16
N SER A 227 12.95 -18.57 26.89
CA SER A 227 13.50 -18.66 25.53
C SER A 227 13.25 -20.04 24.92
N LEU A 228 13.04 -20.08 23.61
CA LEU A 228 12.96 -21.30 22.82
C LEU A 228 14.33 -21.67 22.28
N GLU A 229 14.55 -22.97 22.10
CA GLU A 229 15.71 -23.49 21.37
C GLU A 229 15.68 -23.07 19.90
N GLU A 230 16.85 -22.92 19.28
CA GLU A 230 16.98 -22.47 17.87
C GLU A 230 16.20 -23.35 16.88
N THR A 231 16.14 -24.66 17.12
CA THR A 231 15.37 -25.59 16.28
C THR A 231 13.87 -25.37 16.39
N GLU A 232 13.38 -25.02 17.58
CA GLU A 232 11.97 -24.72 17.84
C GLU A 232 11.60 -23.35 17.27
N LEU A 233 12.48 -22.34 17.38
CA LEU A 233 12.32 -21.04 16.70
C LEU A 233 12.18 -21.20 15.19
N ARG A 234 13.05 -22.00 14.55
CA ARG A 234 12.96 -22.26 13.10
C ARG A 234 11.69 -23.00 12.71
N THR A 235 11.27 -23.96 13.52
CA THR A 235 10.03 -24.73 13.28
C THR A 235 8.80 -23.84 13.41
N ASN A 236 8.82 -22.87 14.33
CA ASN A 236 7.72 -21.95 14.58
C ASN A 236 7.82 -20.66 13.75
N CYS A 237 8.41 -20.72 12.55
CA CYS A 237 8.64 -19.55 11.71
C CYS A 237 8.40 -19.87 10.23
N HIS A 238 7.41 -19.19 9.64
CA HIS A 238 7.20 -19.13 8.19
C HIS A 238 7.97 -17.94 7.61
N ASP A 239 9.18 -18.19 7.12
CA ASP A 239 10.09 -17.14 6.67
C ASP A 239 9.64 -16.53 5.34
N GLN A 240 9.07 -15.32 5.41
CA GLN A 240 8.58 -14.63 4.23
C GLN A 240 9.66 -14.27 3.22
N THR A 241 10.91 -14.15 3.61
CA THR A 241 12.00 -13.89 2.66
C THR A 241 12.22 -15.08 1.73
N LEU A 242 12.02 -16.30 2.23
CA LEU A 242 12.12 -17.54 1.47
C LEU A 242 10.82 -17.89 0.76
N GLU A 243 9.68 -17.77 1.45
CA GLU A 243 8.38 -18.16 0.91
C GLU A 243 7.98 -17.30 -0.30
N ASN A 244 8.28 -16.01 -0.30
CA ASN A 244 7.96 -15.14 -1.45
C ASN A 244 8.86 -15.41 -2.68
N VAL A 245 10.07 -15.94 -2.47
CA VAL A 245 10.94 -16.41 -3.56
C VAL A 245 10.40 -17.72 -4.13
N GLN A 246 10.02 -18.67 -3.26
CA GLN A 246 9.52 -19.99 -3.66
C GLN A 246 8.12 -19.95 -4.31
N ASN A 247 7.32 -18.95 -3.98
CA ASN A 247 5.96 -18.80 -4.50
C ASN A 247 5.88 -17.61 -5.48
N CYS A 248 5.51 -17.91 -6.72
CA CYS A 248 5.42 -16.97 -7.84
C CYS A 248 3.98 -16.61 -8.24
N PHE A 249 2.99 -17.48 -7.97
CA PHE A 249 1.64 -17.37 -8.53
C PHE A 249 0.55 -17.35 -7.46
N MET A 250 -0.51 -16.59 -7.69
CA MET A 250 -1.62 -16.39 -6.76
C MET A 250 -2.36 -17.68 -6.36
N ASP A 251 -2.40 -18.67 -7.24
CA ASP A 251 -3.06 -19.97 -7.04
C ASP A 251 -2.23 -20.97 -6.21
N GLN A 252 -1.00 -20.61 -5.83
CA GLN A 252 -0.22 -21.41 -4.88
C GLN A 252 -0.78 -21.25 -3.46
N GLU A 253 -0.67 -22.31 -2.65
CA GLU A 253 -1.22 -22.36 -1.28
C GLU A 253 -0.77 -21.17 -0.42
N TYR A 254 0.48 -20.73 -0.58
CA TYR A 254 1.02 -19.58 0.13
C TYR A 254 0.19 -18.30 -0.08
N TYR A 255 -0.07 -17.89 -1.33
CA TYR A 255 -0.83 -16.67 -1.59
C TYR A 255 -2.34 -16.89 -1.44
N SER A 256 -2.86 -18.00 -1.96
CA SER A 256 -4.30 -18.29 -1.92
C SER A 256 -4.84 -18.43 -0.49
N SER A 257 -4.05 -18.92 0.47
CA SER A 257 -4.45 -18.97 1.89
C SER A 257 -4.55 -17.59 2.56
N ARG A 258 -3.93 -16.56 1.98
CA ARG A 258 -3.93 -15.16 2.47
C ARG A 258 -4.94 -14.27 1.75
N ASP A 259 -5.60 -14.80 0.73
CA ASP A 259 -6.63 -14.09 -0.02
C ASP A 259 -7.96 -14.04 0.75
N TYR A 260 -8.76 -13.03 0.46
CA TYR A 260 -10.04 -12.78 1.12
C TYR A 260 -10.95 -11.92 0.25
N GLU A 261 -12.25 -12.06 0.47
CA GLU A 261 -13.24 -11.29 -0.29
C GLU A 261 -13.41 -9.89 0.31
N MET A 262 -12.84 -8.87 -0.33
CA MET A 262 -13.02 -7.46 0.09
C MET A 262 -14.48 -7.05 0.13
N SER A 263 -15.32 -7.64 -0.74
CA SER A 263 -16.77 -7.39 -0.75
C SER A 263 -17.47 -7.79 0.57
N ASP A 264 -16.85 -8.63 1.40
CA ASP A 264 -17.37 -8.99 2.71
C ASP A 264 -17.19 -7.91 3.77
N ILE A 265 -16.41 -6.86 3.49
CA ILE A 265 -16.23 -5.73 4.38
C ILE A 265 -17.48 -4.85 4.35
N GLN A 266 -18.29 -4.91 5.40
CA GLN A 266 -19.59 -4.20 5.47
C GLN A 266 -19.60 -3.00 6.43
N VAL A 267 -18.64 -2.95 7.37
CA VAL A 267 -18.57 -1.86 8.36
C VAL A 267 -18.19 -0.54 7.70
N PRO A 268 -18.59 0.62 8.27
CA PRO A 268 -18.10 1.93 7.85
C PRO A 268 -16.58 1.97 7.72
N LEU A 269 -16.11 2.57 6.63
CA LEU A 269 -14.70 2.56 6.22
C LEU A 269 -14.21 3.97 5.86
N LEU A 270 -13.06 4.36 6.40
CA LEU A 270 -12.28 5.50 5.93
C LEU A 270 -10.90 5.02 5.48
N SER A 271 -10.73 4.79 4.18
CA SER A 271 -9.45 4.46 3.58
C SER A 271 -8.62 5.74 3.42
N VAL A 272 -7.40 5.76 3.95
CA VAL A 272 -6.50 6.92 3.79
C VAL A 272 -5.24 6.46 3.06
N GLY A 273 -5.14 6.77 1.77
CA GLY A 273 -3.94 6.54 0.97
C GLY A 273 -3.01 7.76 0.99
N ASN A 274 -1.77 7.56 0.55
CA ASN A 274 -0.78 8.63 0.44
C ASN A 274 -0.20 8.64 -0.97
N TRP A 275 -0.19 9.82 -1.61
CA TRP A 275 0.32 9.97 -2.97
C TRP A 275 1.80 9.61 -3.12
N GLY A 276 2.58 9.68 -2.02
CA GLY A 276 3.97 9.24 -1.95
C GLY A 276 4.16 7.73 -1.86
N GLY A 277 3.11 6.98 -1.50
CA GLY A 277 3.12 5.54 -1.25
C GLY A 277 3.16 4.68 -2.52
N ILE A 278 3.86 5.14 -3.58
CA ILE A 278 3.82 4.62 -4.96
C ILE A 278 4.43 3.22 -5.15
N LEU A 279 4.82 2.55 -4.06
CA LEU A 279 5.57 1.28 -4.06
C LEU A 279 5.11 0.27 -2.99
N LEU A 280 4.08 0.60 -2.20
CA LEU A 280 3.51 -0.33 -1.23
C LEU A 280 2.01 -0.12 -1.03
N HIS A 281 1.60 0.93 -0.31
CA HIS A 281 0.24 0.99 0.23
C HIS A 281 -0.78 1.70 -0.66
N LEU A 282 -0.36 2.63 -1.52
CA LEU A 282 -1.26 3.50 -2.29
C LEU A 282 -2.29 2.69 -3.09
N ARG A 283 -1.83 1.69 -3.84
CA ARG A 283 -2.71 0.80 -4.60
C ARG A 283 -3.71 0.10 -3.69
N GLY A 284 -3.26 -0.45 -2.57
CA GLY A 284 -4.11 -1.18 -1.64
C GLY A 284 -5.21 -0.34 -0.99
N ASN A 285 -4.94 0.93 -0.68
CA ASN A 285 -5.98 1.83 -0.18
C ASN A 285 -7.09 2.10 -1.21
N VAL A 286 -6.70 2.23 -2.48
CA VAL A 286 -7.63 2.44 -3.59
C VAL A 286 -8.43 1.18 -3.89
N GLU A 287 -7.76 0.04 -4.04
CA GLU A 287 -8.41 -1.25 -4.28
C GLU A 287 -9.33 -1.66 -3.13
N GLY A 288 -8.89 -1.51 -1.88
CA GLY A 288 -9.72 -1.77 -0.71
C GLY A 288 -10.99 -0.91 -0.69
N PHE A 289 -10.88 0.38 -1.02
CA PHE A 289 -12.05 1.25 -1.14
C PHE A 289 -12.99 0.83 -2.27
N MET A 290 -12.46 0.60 -3.48
CA MET A 290 -13.29 0.24 -4.64
C MET A 290 -14.05 -1.07 -4.42
N ASN A 291 -13.36 -2.07 -3.86
CA ASN A 291 -13.88 -3.43 -3.75
C ASN A 291 -14.59 -3.74 -2.41
N ALA A 292 -14.48 -2.88 -1.38
CA ALA A 292 -15.23 -3.06 -0.14
C ALA A 292 -16.75 -2.99 -0.37
N GLY A 293 -17.49 -3.92 0.24
CA GLY A 293 -18.95 -3.99 0.18
C GLY A 293 -19.68 -2.96 1.07
N SER A 294 -18.93 -2.18 1.85
CA SER A 294 -19.45 -1.17 2.76
C SER A 294 -20.26 -0.11 2.03
N GLN A 295 -21.46 0.15 2.53
CA GLN A 295 -22.36 1.20 2.03
C GLN A 295 -21.95 2.59 2.54
N THR A 296 -21.01 2.66 3.49
CA THR A 296 -20.53 3.91 4.08
C THR A 296 -19.02 3.91 4.05
N LYS A 297 -18.47 4.27 2.88
CA LYS A 297 -17.03 4.26 2.63
C LYS A 297 -16.54 5.60 2.10
N TYR A 298 -15.36 5.98 2.55
CA TYR A 298 -14.68 7.22 2.20
C TYR A 298 -13.23 6.92 1.84
N LEU A 299 -12.70 7.67 0.88
CA LEU A 299 -11.30 7.63 0.46
C LEU A 299 -10.68 9.02 0.65
N ARG A 300 -9.54 9.07 1.31
CA ARG A 300 -8.73 10.28 1.46
C ARG A 300 -7.33 10.02 0.93
N PHE A 301 -6.78 11.00 0.21
CA PHE A 301 -5.38 10.97 -0.20
C PHE A 301 -4.61 12.12 0.44
N VAL A 302 -3.60 11.75 1.22
CA VAL A 302 -2.68 12.68 1.89
C VAL A 302 -1.34 12.72 1.18
N THR A 303 -0.46 13.59 1.67
CA THR A 303 0.95 13.74 1.24
C THR A 303 1.86 13.67 2.47
N GLY A 304 3.17 13.71 2.25
CA GLY A 304 4.17 13.56 3.31
C GLY A 304 4.68 12.12 3.49
N ARG A 305 5.58 11.96 4.44
CA ARG A 305 6.15 10.66 4.82
C ARG A 305 5.08 9.69 5.30
N HIS A 306 5.35 8.39 5.27
CA HIS A 306 4.41 7.36 5.71
C HIS A 306 4.01 7.45 7.20
N ASP A 307 4.92 7.92 8.05
CA ASP A 307 4.84 7.76 9.51
C ASP A 307 4.32 9.00 10.25
N LEU A 308 4.50 10.20 9.69
CA LEU A 308 4.20 11.46 10.38
C LEU A 308 2.77 11.98 10.20
N PRO A 309 2.18 11.98 8.97
CA PRO A 309 0.83 12.50 8.72
C PRO A 309 -0.21 11.86 9.64
N PHE A 310 -0.08 10.59 10.01
CA PHE A 310 -0.99 9.94 10.93
C PHE A 310 -1.15 10.66 12.28
N TYR A 311 -0.12 11.37 12.74
CA TYR A 311 -0.10 12.07 14.03
C TYR A 311 -0.28 13.59 13.91
N THR A 312 -0.41 14.16 12.70
CA THR A 312 -0.61 15.61 12.56
C THR A 312 -2.01 16.02 13.01
N ALA A 313 -2.16 17.26 13.48
CA ALA A 313 -3.43 17.74 14.01
C ALA A 313 -4.60 17.64 13.00
N GLU A 314 -4.35 17.92 11.72
CA GLU A 314 -5.34 17.80 10.63
C GLU A 314 -5.82 16.35 10.49
N CYS A 315 -4.89 15.42 10.36
CA CYS A 315 -5.15 14.00 10.17
C CYS A 315 -5.80 13.34 11.39
N VAL A 316 -5.34 13.69 12.60
CA VAL A 316 -5.93 13.20 13.84
C VAL A 316 -7.34 13.76 14.02
N ALA A 317 -7.61 15.01 13.61
CA ALA A 317 -8.96 15.55 13.61
C ALA A 317 -9.89 14.78 12.65
N LEU A 318 -9.40 14.42 11.46
CA LEU A 318 -10.12 13.54 10.52
C LEU A 318 -10.43 12.17 11.13
N GLN A 319 -9.42 11.49 11.68
CA GLN A 319 -9.58 10.18 12.34
C GLN A 319 -10.62 10.24 13.46
N LYS A 320 -10.47 11.21 14.38
CA LYS A 320 -11.38 11.40 15.51
C LYS A 320 -12.80 11.69 15.08
N SER A 321 -12.98 12.54 14.07
CA SER A 321 -14.30 12.91 13.55
C SER A 321 -15.06 11.67 13.05
N PHE A 322 -14.38 10.83 12.26
CA PHE A 322 -14.95 9.58 11.77
C PHE A 322 -15.22 8.58 12.91
N LEU A 323 -14.24 8.35 13.81
CA LEU A 323 -14.39 7.44 14.94
C LEU A 323 -15.52 7.88 15.89
N ASN A 324 -15.63 9.18 16.19
CA ASN A 324 -16.69 9.70 17.05
C ASN A 324 -18.08 9.42 16.45
N ALA A 325 -18.25 9.56 15.13
CA ALA A 325 -19.52 9.31 14.47
C ALA A 325 -20.01 7.87 14.68
N PHE A 326 -19.15 6.88 14.42
CA PHE A 326 -19.56 5.46 14.46
C PHE A 326 -19.45 4.84 15.85
N LEU A 327 -18.45 5.26 16.64
CA LEU A 327 -18.18 4.68 17.95
C LEU A 327 -18.90 5.39 19.10
N LYS A 328 -19.15 6.69 19.00
CA LYS A 328 -19.81 7.49 20.05
C LYS A 328 -21.18 8.03 19.66
N GLY A 329 -21.53 8.01 18.37
CA GLY A 329 -22.74 8.67 17.87
C GLY A 329 -22.65 10.19 17.82
N ASP A 330 -21.45 10.75 18.00
CA ASP A 330 -21.17 12.18 17.89
C ASP A 330 -20.71 12.48 16.47
N ASP A 331 -21.67 12.87 15.62
CA ASP A 331 -21.48 13.01 14.17
C ASP A 331 -21.83 14.41 13.64
N PRO A 332 -21.11 15.47 14.07
CA PRO A 332 -21.37 16.83 13.61
C PRO A 332 -21.05 17.03 12.12
N GLN A 333 -20.18 16.19 11.56
CA GLN A 333 -19.79 16.21 10.14
C GLN A 333 -20.72 15.38 9.25
N GLY A 334 -21.58 14.55 9.83
CA GLY A 334 -22.57 13.75 9.10
C GLY A 334 -21.99 12.57 8.31
N TRP A 335 -20.93 11.93 8.81
CA TRP A 335 -20.35 10.70 8.23
C TRP A 335 -21.37 9.56 8.13
N SER A 336 -22.17 9.35 9.17
CA SER A 336 -23.20 8.30 9.21
C SER A 336 -24.40 8.62 8.32
N GLN A 337 -24.53 9.88 7.92
CA GLN A 337 -25.62 10.41 7.09
C GLN A 337 -25.18 10.67 5.64
N ALA A 338 -23.98 10.21 5.26
CA ALA A 338 -23.40 10.44 3.93
C ALA A 338 -23.34 11.92 3.51
N LYS A 339 -23.12 12.84 4.47
CA LYS A 339 -22.97 14.28 4.19
C LYS A 339 -21.54 14.66 3.77
N GLN A 340 -20.57 13.82 4.11
CA GLN A 340 -19.19 14.02 3.69
C GLN A 340 -19.00 13.55 2.24
N PRO A 341 -18.16 14.23 1.43
CA PRO A 341 -17.83 13.73 0.11
C PRO A 341 -17.11 12.37 0.20
N PRO A 342 -17.48 11.38 -0.63
CA PRO A 342 -16.82 10.07 -0.66
C PRO A 342 -15.32 10.18 -0.86
N ILE A 343 -14.87 11.07 -1.75
CA ILE A 343 -13.45 11.27 -2.07
C ILE A 343 -12.97 12.64 -1.60
N GLY A 344 -11.78 12.69 -1.02
CA GLY A 344 -11.03 13.92 -0.76
C GLY A 344 -9.54 13.70 -1.00
N TYR A 345 -8.82 14.68 -1.56
CA TYR A 345 -7.41 14.51 -1.87
C TYR A 345 -6.64 15.83 -1.84
N LYS A 346 -5.39 15.80 -1.35
CA LYS A 346 -4.41 16.88 -1.56
C LYS A 346 -4.06 16.91 -3.05
N LEU A 347 -4.19 18.09 -3.68
CA LEU A 347 -3.92 18.35 -5.08
C LEU A 347 -2.45 18.76 -5.24
N ARG A 348 -1.60 17.86 -5.76
CA ARG A 348 -0.17 18.10 -5.99
C ARG A 348 0.05 19.07 -7.16
N ILE A 349 0.02 20.38 -6.85
CA ILE A 349 0.19 21.49 -7.81
C ILE A 349 1.42 22.34 -7.46
N GLY A 350 2.26 22.59 -8.46
CA GLY A 350 3.51 23.34 -8.31
C GLY A 350 4.65 22.53 -7.67
N ASP A 351 5.83 23.15 -7.58
CA ASP A 351 7.02 22.60 -6.93
C ASP A 351 7.15 23.15 -5.50
N VAL A 352 6.62 22.41 -4.53
CA VAL A 352 6.77 22.74 -3.10
C VAL A 352 7.95 22.00 -2.45
N GLY A 353 8.72 21.24 -3.23
CA GLY A 353 9.75 20.34 -2.75
C GLY A 353 9.22 19.00 -2.21
N TYR A 354 10.09 18.27 -1.51
CA TYR A 354 9.80 16.98 -0.90
C TYR A 354 10.37 16.93 0.53
N ASN A 355 9.79 16.07 1.35
CA ASN A 355 10.08 15.90 2.77
C ASN A 355 9.97 17.22 3.57
N ASP A 356 9.01 18.06 3.19
CA ASP A 356 8.67 19.31 3.87
C ASP A 356 7.17 19.32 4.16
N SER A 357 6.79 18.81 5.34
CA SER A 357 5.39 18.71 5.74
C SER A 357 4.68 20.07 5.73
N ALA A 358 5.37 21.16 6.07
CA ALA A 358 4.74 22.47 6.13
C ALA A 358 4.42 23.00 4.73
N ALA A 359 5.31 22.76 3.76
CA ALA A 359 5.09 23.11 2.37
C ALA A 359 4.01 22.21 1.72
N GLU A 360 4.03 20.91 1.99
CA GLU A 360 3.04 19.95 1.48
C GLU A 360 1.64 20.17 2.07
N ASP A 361 1.54 20.66 3.31
CA ASP A 361 0.25 21.00 3.92
C ASP A 361 -0.48 22.11 3.15
N ALA A 362 0.25 22.96 2.42
CA ALA A 362 -0.30 24.04 1.60
C ALA A 362 -0.99 23.54 0.32
N TYR A 363 -0.86 22.26 -0.05
CA TYR A 363 -1.60 21.72 -1.18
C TYR A 363 -3.12 21.87 -0.98
N PRO A 364 -3.84 22.43 -1.97
CA PRO A 364 -5.30 22.52 -1.89
C PRO A 364 -5.94 21.15 -1.76
N ILE A 365 -7.06 21.07 -1.03
CA ILE A 365 -7.86 19.83 -0.95
C ILE A 365 -9.01 19.92 -1.96
N LYS A 366 -9.11 18.92 -2.84
CA LYS A 366 -10.25 18.70 -3.73
C LYS A 366 -11.11 17.55 -3.23
N HIS A 367 -12.37 17.53 -3.69
CA HIS A 367 -13.36 16.52 -3.32
C HIS A 367 -14.06 15.96 -4.55
N GLY A 368 -14.46 14.69 -4.46
CA GLY A 368 -15.15 13.96 -5.53
C GLY A 368 -16.28 13.09 -5.00
N GLN A 369 -17.23 12.75 -5.88
CA GLN A 369 -18.42 11.97 -5.53
C GLN A 369 -18.24 10.45 -5.71
N ALA A 370 -17.21 10.02 -6.46
CA ALA A 370 -16.90 8.62 -6.69
C ALA A 370 -15.42 8.48 -7.07
N TRP A 371 -14.91 7.25 -7.03
CA TRP A 371 -13.60 6.89 -7.57
C TRP A 371 -13.74 5.76 -8.60
N PRO A 372 -13.16 5.87 -9.81
CA PRO A 372 -12.52 7.07 -10.37
C PRO A 372 -13.45 8.30 -10.41
N LEU A 373 -12.88 9.50 -10.57
CA LEU A 373 -13.68 10.73 -10.56
C LEU A 373 -14.64 10.73 -11.77
N PRO A 374 -15.92 11.11 -11.61
CA PRO A 374 -16.90 11.07 -12.72
C PRO A 374 -16.55 11.95 -13.94
N ASP A 375 -15.74 12.99 -13.74
CA ASP A 375 -15.27 13.91 -14.77
C ASP A 375 -13.89 13.52 -15.35
N THR A 376 -13.38 12.32 -15.03
CA THR A 376 -12.17 11.78 -15.65
C THR A 376 -12.38 11.49 -17.13
N ARG A 377 -11.60 12.15 -17.98
CA ARG A 377 -11.45 11.85 -19.40
C ARG A 377 -10.14 11.10 -19.64
N TYR A 378 -10.25 9.80 -19.79
CA TYR A 378 -9.11 8.96 -20.18
C TYR A 378 -8.62 9.32 -21.59
N THR A 379 -7.43 9.91 -21.65
CA THR A 379 -6.84 10.45 -22.88
C THR A 379 -5.57 9.68 -23.22
N LYS A 380 -5.45 9.18 -24.45
CA LYS A 380 -4.23 8.49 -24.91
C LYS A 380 -3.15 9.51 -25.24
N TYR A 381 -1.98 9.31 -24.65
CA TYR A 381 -0.74 9.96 -25.01
C TYR A 381 0.13 8.91 -25.71
N TYR A 382 0.25 9.03 -27.02
CA TYR A 382 0.99 8.14 -27.90
C TYR A 382 2.50 8.37 -27.78
N LEU A 383 3.24 7.26 -27.82
CA LEU A 383 4.70 7.26 -27.89
C LEU A 383 5.13 7.22 -29.35
N THR A 384 6.02 8.12 -29.77
CA THR A 384 6.55 8.15 -31.14
C THR A 384 7.95 7.53 -31.23
N ALA A 385 8.34 7.06 -32.42
CA ALA A 385 9.71 6.58 -32.68
C ALA A 385 10.77 7.68 -32.49
N ALA A 386 10.36 8.96 -32.52
CA ALA A 386 11.20 10.12 -32.24
C ALA A 386 11.33 10.42 -30.73
N ARG A 387 10.80 9.56 -29.86
CA ARG A 387 10.81 9.70 -28.39
C ARG A 387 9.95 10.86 -27.87
N GLU A 388 8.83 11.10 -28.53
CA GLU A 388 7.84 12.09 -28.09
C GLU A 388 6.64 11.41 -27.43
N LEU A 389 5.96 12.16 -26.57
CA LEU A 389 4.71 11.80 -25.92
C LEU A 389 3.62 12.80 -26.36
N THR A 390 2.71 12.38 -27.23
CA THR A 390 1.77 13.28 -27.93
C THR A 390 0.34 12.76 -27.90
N THR A 391 -0.66 13.64 -27.95
CA THR A 391 -2.07 13.22 -28.07
C THR A 391 -2.49 12.93 -29.52
N SER A 392 -1.61 13.20 -30.50
CA SER A 392 -1.86 12.98 -31.92
C SER A 392 -1.43 11.57 -32.37
N PRO A 393 -2.35 10.72 -32.85
CA PRO A 393 -2.00 9.37 -33.32
C PRO A 393 -1.24 9.36 -34.67
N GLY A 394 -1.28 10.46 -35.44
CA GLY A 394 -0.85 10.47 -36.84
C GLY A 394 0.67 10.32 -37.09
N GLU A 395 1.51 10.60 -36.10
CA GLU A 395 2.98 10.54 -36.22
C GLU A 395 3.55 9.15 -35.88
N THR A 396 2.81 8.30 -35.16
CA THR A 396 3.28 6.97 -34.74
C THR A 396 3.26 5.95 -35.88
N MET A 397 2.35 6.12 -36.85
CA MET A 397 2.06 5.10 -37.86
C MET A 397 3.00 5.10 -39.08
N GLN A 398 3.74 6.18 -39.32
CA GLN A 398 4.52 6.34 -40.56
C GLN A 398 5.96 5.81 -40.45
N THR A 399 6.51 5.72 -39.23
CA THR A 399 7.91 5.34 -39.01
C THR A 399 7.99 3.90 -38.51
N LYS A 400 8.40 2.97 -39.38
CA LYS A 400 8.67 1.58 -39.01
C LYS A 400 10.02 1.45 -38.31
N GLY A 401 10.05 0.87 -37.13
CA GLY A 401 11.30 0.62 -36.40
C GLY A 401 11.09 0.12 -34.99
N CYS A 402 12.17 0.03 -34.23
CA CYS A 402 12.11 -0.20 -32.79
C CYS A 402 13.13 0.65 -32.05
N ILE A 403 12.86 0.94 -30.79
CA ILE A 403 13.84 1.49 -29.85
C ILE A 403 14.26 0.38 -28.91
N SER A 404 15.57 0.15 -28.82
CA SER A 404 16.15 -0.92 -28.01
C SER A 404 16.79 -0.40 -26.73
N TYR A 405 16.76 -1.21 -25.68
CA TYR A 405 17.45 -0.97 -24.41
C TYR A 405 17.85 -2.32 -23.79
N GLU A 406 18.96 -2.35 -23.06
CA GLU A 406 19.43 -3.60 -22.46
C GLU A 406 18.50 -4.06 -21.34
N ALA A 407 18.30 -5.37 -21.22
CA ALA A 407 17.56 -5.97 -20.11
C ALA A 407 18.36 -5.91 -18.79
N LEU A 408 17.72 -6.30 -17.68
CA LEU A 408 18.35 -6.42 -16.35
C LEU A 408 18.99 -5.12 -15.84
N GLY A 409 18.36 -3.98 -16.08
CA GLY A 409 18.77 -2.71 -15.48
C GLY A 409 18.68 -2.71 -13.94
N SER A 410 19.39 -1.77 -13.32
CA SER A 410 19.34 -1.52 -11.87
C SER A 410 19.46 -0.02 -11.58
N LEU A 411 19.34 0.38 -10.31
CA LEU A 411 19.55 1.78 -9.90
C LEU A 411 20.96 2.27 -10.23
N GLU A 412 21.96 1.39 -10.15
CA GLU A 412 23.36 1.68 -10.42
C GLU A 412 23.67 1.65 -11.94
N HIS A 413 22.91 0.86 -12.70
CA HIS A 413 23.07 0.69 -14.15
C HIS A 413 21.71 0.81 -14.84
N VAL A 414 21.18 2.04 -14.89
CA VAL A 414 19.86 2.31 -15.46
C VAL A 414 19.85 2.04 -16.96
N GLN A 415 18.91 1.20 -17.40
CA GLN A 415 18.61 0.93 -18.81
C GLN A 415 17.18 1.36 -19.09
N ALA A 416 17.03 2.53 -19.73
CA ALA A 416 15.74 3.17 -19.90
C ALA A 416 15.62 3.93 -21.23
N VAL A 417 14.38 4.04 -21.70
CA VAL A 417 13.95 4.89 -22.81
C VAL A 417 12.97 5.92 -22.27
N HIS A 418 13.15 7.19 -22.68
CA HIS A 418 12.30 8.29 -22.27
C HIS A 418 11.49 8.82 -23.45
N PHE A 419 10.22 9.13 -23.20
CA PHE A 419 9.31 9.81 -24.13
C PHE A 419 8.86 11.12 -23.49
N SER A 420 9.11 12.24 -24.17
CA SER A 420 8.88 13.58 -23.61
C SER A 420 7.69 14.26 -24.26
N SER A 421 6.82 14.88 -23.46
CA SER A 421 5.78 15.74 -24.00
C SER A 421 6.34 17.07 -24.51
N ALA A 422 5.61 17.72 -25.41
CA ALA A 422 5.74 19.17 -25.55
C ALA A 422 5.45 19.86 -24.20
N PRO A 423 5.96 21.08 -23.96
CA PRO A 423 5.47 21.89 -22.86
C PRO A 423 3.95 22.01 -22.95
N PHE A 424 3.26 21.90 -21.82
CA PHE A 424 1.82 22.10 -21.80
C PHE A 424 1.48 23.58 -22.03
N ASP A 425 0.47 23.87 -22.84
CA ASP A 425 0.02 25.24 -23.11
C ASP A 425 -0.95 25.76 -22.03
N GLU A 426 -1.63 24.84 -21.34
CA GLU A 426 -2.61 25.13 -20.30
C GLU A 426 -2.38 24.25 -19.07
N THR A 427 -2.98 24.64 -17.93
CA THR A 427 -2.95 23.82 -16.73
C THR A 427 -3.79 22.56 -16.92
N VAL A 428 -3.21 21.38 -16.67
CA VAL A 428 -3.89 20.09 -16.78
C VAL A 428 -3.75 19.29 -15.49
N GLU A 429 -4.86 18.84 -14.94
CA GLU A 429 -4.89 17.91 -13.80
C GLU A 429 -5.01 16.47 -14.29
N PHE A 430 -4.15 15.60 -13.77
CA PHE A 430 -4.25 14.15 -13.90
C PHE A 430 -4.59 13.56 -12.54
N THR A 431 -5.76 12.95 -12.39
CA THR A 431 -6.19 12.30 -11.13
C THR A 431 -6.92 11.00 -11.42
N GLY A 432 -6.32 9.87 -11.07
CA GLY A 432 -6.90 8.56 -11.30
C GLY A 432 -5.88 7.47 -11.58
N HIS A 433 -6.34 6.37 -12.17
CA HIS A 433 -5.50 5.27 -12.63
C HIS A 433 -4.83 5.58 -13.96
N VAL A 434 -3.64 5.00 -14.18
CA VAL A 434 -2.88 5.14 -15.42
C VAL A 434 -2.62 3.74 -15.99
N THR A 435 -2.65 3.59 -17.31
CA THR A 435 -2.31 2.32 -17.97
C THR A 435 -1.48 2.60 -19.22
N ALA A 436 -0.41 1.84 -19.44
CA ALA A 436 0.38 1.94 -20.66
C ALA A 436 0.21 0.70 -21.53
N HIS A 437 0.03 0.89 -22.82
CA HIS A 437 0.04 -0.16 -23.82
C HIS A 437 1.35 -0.10 -24.62
N LEU A 438 2.08 -1.21 -24.64
CA LEU A 438 3.38 -1.32 -25.30
C LEU A 438 3.43 -2.57 -26.19
N ASN A 439 4.09 -2.44 -27.35
CA ASN A 439 4.40 -3.53 -28.26
C ASN A 439 5.88 -3.88 -28.11
N VAL A 440 6.16 -4.99 -27.42
CA VAL A 440 7.51 -5.32 -26.96
C VAL A 440 8.02 -6.63 -27.53
N SER A 441 9.32 -6.73 -27.73
CA SER A 441 10.01 -8.00 -27.96
C SER A 441 11.35 -8.03 -27.26
N VAL A 442 11.96 -9.21 -27.21
CA VAL A 442 13.33 -9.41 -26.69
C VAL A 442 14.17 -10.11 -27.74
N THR A 443 15.47 -9.85 -27.76
CA THR A 443 16.47 -10.61 -28.51
C THR A 443 17.54 -11.13 -27.55
N ALA A 444 18.08 -12.32 -27.83
CA ALA A 444 19.14 -12.90 -27.02
C ALA A 444 20.44 -12.09 -27.12
N VAL A 445 21.27 -12.19 -26.09
CA VAL A 445 22.67 -11.72 -26.15
C VAL A 445 23.40 -12.45 -27.28
N SER A 446 24.11 -11.71 -28.12
CA SER A 446 24.87 -12.29 -29.23
C SER A 446 25.88 -13.32 -28.73
N GLY A 447 25.79 -14.55 -29.23
CA GLY A 447 26.68 -15.66 -28.85
C GLY A 447 26.29 -16.38 -27.55
N SER A 448 25.13 -16.07 -26.95
CA SER A 448 24.60 -16.83 -25.82
C SER A 448 24.01 -18.17 -26.26
N ASP A 449 24.23 -19.22 -25.47
CA ASP A 449 23.58 -20.52 -25.62
C ASP A 449 22.17 -20.54 -25.00
N THR A 450 21.80 -19.50 -24.23
CA THR A 450 20.48 -19.35 -23.60
C THR A 450 19.62 -18.34 -24.35
N GLN A 451 18.33 -18.65 -24.47
CA GLN A 451 17.34 -17.78 -25.12
C GLN A 451 16.46 -17.14 -24.05
N PRO A 452 16.32 -15.80 -24.03
CA PRO A 452 15.44 -15.15 -23.07
C PRO A 452 14.00 -15.58 -23.35
N SER A 453 13.24 -15.78 -22.27
CA SER A 453 11.86 -16.25 -22.31
C SER A 453 10.89 -15.29 -21.63
N ASP A 454 11.35 -14.10 -21.24
CA ASP A 454 10.52 -13.10 -20.59
C ASP A 454 11.11 -11.69 -20.69
N ILE A 455 10.28 -10.70 -20.34
CA ILE A 455 10.63 -9.28 -20.23
C ILE A 455 10.01 -8.78 -18.93
N ASP A 456 10.81 -8.13 -18.09
CA ASP A 456 10.30 -7.32 -16.98
C ASP A 456 10.29 -5.85 -17.42
N ILE A 457 9.10 -5.22 -17.36
CA ILE A 457 8.89 -3.81 -17.69
C ILE A 457 8.67 -3.02 -16.41
N PHE A 458 9.41 -1.92 -16.29
CA PHE A 458 9.29 -0.93 -15.22
C PHE A 458 8.93 0.40 -15.86
N LEU A 459 7.86 1.02 -15.38
CA LEU A 459 7.34 2.28 -15.91
C LEU A 459 7.41 3.36 -14.85
N THR A 460 7.85 4.55 -15.24
CA THR A 460 7.86 5.73 -14.38
C THR A 460 7.25 6.92 -15.12
N LEU A 461 6.30 7.60 -14.47
CA LEU A 461 5.82 8.91 -14.92
C LEU A 461 6.55 10.00 -14.13
N ARG A 462 7.19 10.93 -14.84
CA ARG A 462 7.95 12.04 -14.25
C ARG A 462 7.36 13.38 -14.65
N HIS A 463 7.62 14.39 -13.81
CA HIS A 463 7.15 15.76 -14.00
C HIS A 463 8.35 16.70 -14.03
N LEU A 464 8.52 17.47 -15.11
CA LEU A 464 9.55 18.51 -15.20
C LEU A 464 8.90 19.89 -15.16
N ASN A 465 9.51 20.82 -14.42
CA ASN A 465 9.14 22.22 -14.44
C ASN A 465 9.52 22.89 -15.79
N ALA A 466 9.16 24.16 -15.95
CA ALA A 466 9.43 24.93 -17.18
C ALA A 466 10.94 25.08 -17.53
N ASP A 467 11.82 24.98 -16.53
CA ASP A 467 13.29 25.03 -16.72
C ASP A 467 13.88 23.64 -17.05
N GLY A 468 13.05 22.59 -17.12
CA GLY A 468 13.46 21.22 -17.40
C GLY A 468 14.01 20.46 -16.19
N LYS A 469 13.85 20.98 -14.97
CA LYS A 469 14.22 20.28 -13.73
C LYS A 469 13.06 19.40 -13.27
N GLU A 470 13.37 18.18 -12.81
CA GLU A 470 12.37 17.28 -12.25
C GLU A 470 11.80 17.82 -10.93
N ILE A 471 10.47 17.81 -10.84
CA ILE A 471 9.71 18.06 -9.61
C ILE A 471 9.53 16.72 -8.92
N TYR A 472 10.07 16.63 -7.71
CA TYR A 472 9.95 15.45 -6.85
C TYR A 472 8.86 15.63 -5.82
N TYR A 473 8.29 14.51 -5.38
CA TYR A 473 7.33 14.44 -4.30
C TYR A 473 7.91 13.65 -3.13
N THR A 474 7.29 13.75 -1.96
CA THR A 474 7.68 12.97 -0.78
C THR A 474 7.27 11.52 -0.96
N GLY A 475 8.24 10.60 -0.93
CA GLY A 475 8.02 9.16 -0.91
C GLY A 475 7.79 8.61 0.50
N THR A 476 7.55 7.30 0.58
CA THR A 476 7.24 6.57 1.82
C THR A 476 8.19 6.90 2.98
N ILE A 477 9.51 7.00 2.72
CA ILE A 477 10.52 7.22 3.77
C ILE A 477 11.06 8.66 3.78
N GLY A 478 10.40 9.58 3.06
CA GLY A 478 10.85 10.97 2.91
C GLY A 478 11.86 11.17 1.79
N ASP A 479 12.06 10.15 0.96
CA ASP A 479 12.89 10.21 -0.22
C ASP A 479 12.17 10.95 -1.37
N PRO A 480 12.92 11.59 -2.29
CA PRO A 480 12.32 12.18 -3.47
C PRO A 480 11.83 11.07 -4.40
N VAL A 481 10.56 11.12 -4.81
CA VAL A 481 9.95 10.16 -5.74
C VAL A 481 9.35 10.85 -6.96
N PRO A 482 9.26 10.15 -8.11
CA PRO A 482 8.54 10.64 -9.29
C PRO A 482 7.01 10.63 -9.06
N VAL A 483 6.23 10.95 -10.10
CA VAL A 483 4.76 11.09 -9.98
C VAL A 483 4.09 9.77 -9.57
N THR A 484 4.46 8.67 -10.23
CA THR A 484 3.97 7.30 -9.97
C THR A 484 4.79 6.28 -10.76
N LYS A 485 4.61 4.99 -10.48
CA LYS A 485 5.31 3.85 -11.11
C LYS A 485 4.36 2.70 -11.44
N GLY A 486 4.80 1.81 -12.33
CA GLY A 486 4.07 0.62 -12.78
C GLY A 486 5.01 -0.51 -13.20
N TRP A 487 4.50 -1.74 -13.19
CA TRP A 487 5.31 -2.94 -13.42
C TRP A 487 4.54 -4.00 -14.17
N LEU A 488 5.25 -4.78 -14.99
CA LEU A 488 4.73 -6.01 -15.56
C LEU A 488 5.85 -7.01 -15.87
N ARG A 489 5.67 -8.24 -15.40
CA ARG A 489 6.33 -9.41 -15.97
C ARG A 489 5.53 -9.89 -17.20
N CYS A 490 6.11 -9.79 -18.39
CA CYS A 490 5.38 -10.01 -19.64
C CYS A 490 4.88 -11.44 -19.84
N SER A 491 5.49 -12.44 -19.22
CA SER A 491 4.92 -13.80 -19.21
C SER A 491 3.57 -13.88 -18.51
N LEU A 492 3.28 -12.94 -17.60
CA LEU A 492 2.02 -12.79 -16.87
C LEU A 492 1.12 -11.70 -17.47
N ARG A 493 1.28 -11.41 -18.77
CA ARG A 493 0.52 -10.36 -19.48
C ARG A 493 -0.98 -10.61 -19.59
N ALA A 494 -1.44 -11.85 -19.45
CA ALA A 494 -2.84 -12.24 -19.63
C ALA A 494 -3.79 -11.45 -18.70
N ILE A 495 -4.76 -10.78 -19.31
CA ILE A 495 -5.81 -10.02 -18.61
C ILE A 495 -7.02 -10.94 -18.41
N ASP A 496 -7.62 -10.88 -17.23
CA ASP A 496 -8.90 -11.51 -16.97
C ASP A 496 -10.04 -10.58 -17.40
N GLU A 497 -10.39 -10.63 -18.68
CA GLU A 497 -11.43 -9.78 -19.28
C GLU A 497 -12.83 -10.01 -18.68
N CYS A 498 -13.04 -11.15 -18.04
CA CYS A 498 -14.30 -11.50 -17.39
C CYS A 498 -14.39 -10.94 -15.95
N SER A 499 -13.28 -10.46 -15.38
CA SER A 499 -13.27 -9.92 -14.03
C SER A 499 -14.06 -8.62 -13.96
N PRO A 500 -14.95 -8.44 -12.96
CA PRO A 500 -15.63 -7.17 -12.74
C PRO A 500 -14.67 -6.04 -12.30
N ARG A 501 -13.42 -6.37 -11.94
CA ARG A 501 -12.37 -5.41 -11.59
C ARG A 501 -11.60 -4.89 -12.82
N HIS A 502 -11.78 -5.53 -13.98
CA HIS A 502 -11.10 -5.11 -15.19
C HIS A 502 -11.76 -3.87 -15.79
N ALA A 503 -10.93 -2.89 -16.12
CA ALA A 503 -11.28 -1.78 -16.98
C ALA A 503 -10.10 -1.42 -17.90
N PRO A 504 -10.31 -0.68 -19.01
CA PRO A 504 -9.19 -0.23 -19.87
C PRO A 504 -8.13 0.61 -19.16
N TRP A 505 -8.50 1.25 -18.05
CA TRP A 505 -7.63 2.04 -17.18
C TRP A 505 -7.14 1.28 -15.94
N HIS A 506 -7.54 0.03 -15.78
CA HIS A 506 -7.18 -0.87 -14.69
C HIS A 506 -7.15 -2.33 -15.20
N PRO A 507 -6.08 -2.73 -15.91
CA PRO A 507 -5.96 -4.08 -16.45
C PRO A 507 -5.85 -5.09 -15.31
N TRP A 508 -6.88 -5.93 -15.14
CA TRP A 508 -6.93 -6.89 -14.04
C TRP A 508 -6.30 -8.22 -14.46
N ARG A 509 -5.41 -8.74 -13.62
CA ARG A 509 -4.71 -10.01 -13.84
C ARG A 509 -4.94 -10.93 -12.67
N ALA A 510 -5.24 -12.19 -12.94
CA ALA A 510 -5.41 -13.19 -11.88
C ALA A 510 -4.06 -13.71 -11.34
N TYR A 511 -2.98 -13.64 -12.13
CA TYR A 511 -1.63 -14.10 -11.79
C TYR A 511 -1.57 -15.58 -11.38
N ARG A 512 -2.38 -16.43 -12.00
CA ARG A 512 -2.35 -17.89 -11.77
C ARG A 512 -1.23 -18.51 -12.57
N SER A 513 -0.76 -19.67 -12.14
CA SER A 513 0.24 -20.46 -12.86
C SER A 513 -0.15 -20.73 -14.32
N ILE A 514 -1.44 -20.98 -14.58
CA ILE A 514 -2.00 -21.22 -15.93
C ILE A 514 -2.04 -19.96 -16.82
N ASP A 515 -1.97 -18.77 -16.24
CA ASP A 515 -1.95 -17.50 -16.98
C ASP A 515 -0.54 -17.19 -17.53
N SER A 516 0.48 -17.93 -17.09
CA SER A 516 1.87 -17.75 -17.50
C SER A 516 2.11 -18.27 -18.92
N SER A 517 2.64 -17.40 -19.79
CA SER A 517 2.98 -17.72 -21.18
C SER A 517 4.34 -17.13 -21.52
N ALA A 518 5.34 -17.99 -21.76
CA ALA A 518 6.68 -17.59 -22.14
C ALA A 518 6.70 -16.71 -23.39
N LEU A 519 7.67 -15.79 -23.44
CA LEU A 519 7.97 -14.99 -24.62
C LEU A 519 8.96 -15.75 -25.50
N HIS A 520 8.94 -15.43 -26.79
CA HIS A 520 9.84 -15.99 -27.79
C HIS A 520 10.67 -14.87 -28.40
N PRO A 521 12.01 -15.00 -28.46
CA PRO A 521 12.87 -13.98 -29.04
C PRO A 521 12.44 -13.58 -30.45
N GLY A 522 12.43 -12.28 -30.73
CA GLY A 522 12.00 -11.70 -32.00
C GLY A 522 10.48 -11.65 -32.25
N THR A 523 9.66 -12.24 -31.38
CA THR A 523 8.19 -12.12 -31.47
C THR A 523 7.73 -10.87 -30.74
N VAL A 524 6.84 -10.09 -31.37
CA VAL A 524 6.26 -8.88 -30.77
C VAL A 524 5.00 -9.25 -29.98
N TYR A 525 4.91 -8.77 -28.75
CA TYR A 525 3.78 -8.95 -27.84
C TYR A 525 3.21 -7.58 -27.46
N SER A 526 1.89 -7.43 -27.58
CA SER A 526 1.19 -6.27 -27.03
C SER A 526 0.87 -6.51 -25.55
N VAL A 527 1.19 -5.56 -24.69
CA VAL A 527 1.00 -5.67 -23.24
C VAL A 527 0.43 -4.38 -22.65
N ASP A 528 -0.55 -4.51 -21.74
CA ASP A 528 -1.08 -3.40 -20.95
C ASP A 528 -0.52 -3.42 -19.53
N VAL A 529 0.27 -2.42 -19.17
CA VAL A 529 0.93 -2.31 -17.88
C VAL A 529 0.13 -1.37 -16.97
N GLU A 530 -0.26 -1.86 -15.80
CA GLU A 530 -0.85 -1.03 -14.74
C GLU A 530 0.21 -0.07 -14.20
N ILE A 531 -0.13 1.21 -14.13
CA ILE A 531 0.64 2.23 -13.42
C ILE A 531 -0.25 2.74 -12.28
N TRP A 532 0.29 2.74 -11.07
CA TRP A 532 -0.51 2.95 -9.87
C TRP A 532 -1.22 4.31 -9.87
N PRO A 533 -2.38 4.40 -9.18
CA PRO A 533 -3.16 5.63 -9.07
C PRO A 533 -2.30 6.84 -8.72
N THR A 534 -2.63 8.00 -9.30
CA THR A 534 -1.86 9.22 -9.06
C THR A 534 -2.72 10.46 -9.08
N ASN A 535 -2.16 11.55 -8.56
CA ASN A 535 -2.61 12.90 -8.75
C ASN A 535 -1.43 13.80 -9.11
N VAL A 536 -1.51 14.62 -10.17
CA VAL A 536 -0.54 15.69 -10.43
C VAL A 536 -1.20 16.78 -11.26
N VAL A 537 -0.84 18.04 -11.01
CA VAL A 537 -1.20 19.18 -11.86
C VAL A 537 0.02 19.67 -12.60
N ILE A 538 -0.08 19.71 -13.92
CA ILE A 538 0.95 20.23 -14.84
C ILE A 538 0.56 21.65 -15.22
N LEU A 539 1.43 22.62 -14.96
CA LEU A 539 1.25 24.04 -15.29
C LEU A 539 1.76 24.35 -16.71
N PRO A 540 1.37 25.50 -17.31
CA PRO A 540 1.89 25.92 -18.59
C PRO A 540 3.43 25.99 -18.60
N GLY A 541 4.04 25.45 -19.65
CA GLY A 541 5.50 25.35 -19.80
C GLY A 541 6.12 24.08 -19.19
N GLU A 542 5.41 23.39 -18.30
CA GLU A 542 5.87 22.14 -17.68
C GLU A 542 5.69 20.95 -18.61
N ARG A 543 6.36 19.82 -18.31
CA ARG A 543 6.39 18.63 -19.18
C ARG A 543 6.19 17.34 -18.40
N LEU A 544 5.66 16.34 -19.09
CA LEU A 544 5.68 14.95 -18.64
C LEU A 544 6.77 14.18 -19.35
N ILE A 545 7.45 13.31 -18.61
CA ILE A 545 8.31 12.26 -19.17
C ILE A 545 7.72 10.91 -18.82
N PHE A 546 7.51 10.08 -19.84
CA PHE A 546 7.20 8.67 -19.67
C PHE A 546 8.47 7.84 -19.88
N GLU A 547 8.85 7.09 -18.85
CA GLU A 547 10.06 6.27 -18.83
C GLU A 547 9.69 4.79 -18.88
N VAL A 548 10.31 4.05 -19.80
CA VAL A 548 10.26 2.59 -19.89
C VAL A 548 11.65 2.04 -19.58
N SER A 549 11.80 1.22 -18.56
CA SER A 549 13.07 0.61 -18.17
C SER A 549 12.97 -0.90 -17.97
N SER A 550 14.13 -1.56 -17.89
CA SER A 550 14.26 -3.00 -17.62
C SER A 550 14.60 -3.30 -16.16
N GLY A 551 14.48 -2.31 -15.27
CA GLY A 551 14.80 -2.41 -13.86
C GLY A 551 14.41 -1.18 -13.06
N ASP A 552 14.62 -1.23 -11.75
CA ASP A 552 14.31 -0.12 -10.85
C ASP A 552 15.08 1.15 -11.23
N THR A 553 14.38 2.29 -11.20
CA THR A 553 14.94 3.63 -11.44
C THR A 553 14.69 4.52 -10.22
N GLN A 554 15.22 5.75 -10.26
CA GLN A 554 15.07 6.74 -9.18
C GLN A 554 13.65 6.76 -8.59
N GLY A 555 13.58 6.82 -7.27
CA GLY A 555 12.35 6.73 -6.48
C GLY A 555 11.98 5.33 -6.02
N ALA A 556 12.75 4.28 -6.34
CA ALA A 556 12.48 2.90 -5.86
C ALA A 556 12.83 2.67 -4.37
N GLY A 557 13.73 3.46 -3.79
CA GLY A 557 14.11 3.37 -2.37
C GLY A 557 14.44 1.94 -1.91
N LEU A 558 13.72 1.46 -0.89
CA LEU A 558 13.84 0.09 -0.36
C LEU A 558 12.98 -0.95 -1.12
N PHE A 559 12.14 -0.53 -2.07
CA PHE A 559 11.14 -1.37 -2.73
C PHE A 559 11.64 -1.96 -4.07
N LYS A 560 12.87 -2.48 -4.05
CA LYS A 560 13.58 -2.92 -5.25
C LYS A 560 13.31 -4.38 -5.62
N HIS A 561 13.50 -4.69 -6.89
CA HIS A 561 13.25 -5.96 -7.57
C HIS A 561 14.58 -6.54 -8.07
N THR A 562 15.40 -7.03 -7.15
CA THR A 562 16.81 -7.39 -7.39
C THR A 562 17.11 -8.88 -7.16
N SER A 563 16.08 -9.72 -6.97
CA SER A 563 16.29 -11.15 -6.77
C SER A 563 16.84 -11.79 -8.04
N GLU A 564 18.04 -12.35 -7.96
CA GLU A 564 18.67 -13.11 -9.07
C GLU A 564 17.96 -14.45 -9.32
N GLU A 565 17.26 -15.00 -8.32
CA GLU A 565 16.42 -16.19 -8.49
C GLU A 565 15.14 -15.86 -9.29
N ASP A 566 14.47 -14.76 -8.95
CA ASP A 566 13.25 -14.32 -9.65
C ASP A 566 13.55 -13.71 -11.03
N ARG A 567 14.69 -13.02 -11.15
CA ARG A 567 15.14 -12.28 -12.35
C ARG A 567 16.43 -12.86 -12.94
N HIS A 568 16.50 -14.18 -13.04
CA HIS A 568 17.70 -14.89 -13.48
C HIS A 568 18.16 -14.49 -14.90
N VAL A 569 19.48 -14.38 -15.08
CA VAL A 569 20.11 -13.92 -16.33
C VAL A 569 19.66 -14.72 -17.55
N ASP A 570 19.55 -16.05 -17.43
CA ASP A 570 19.13 -16.93 -18.54
C ASP A 570 17.70 -16.68 -19.03
N ARG A 571 16.84 -16.09 -18.19
CA ARG A 571 15.45 -15.80 -18.54
C ARG A 571 15.28 -14.44 -19.20
N PHE A 572 16.09 -13.45 -18.81
CA PHE A 572 15.85 -12.04 -19.12
C PHE A 572 16.98 -11.36 -19.89
N ALA A 573 18.21 -11.87 -19.89
CA ALA A 573 19.33 -11.17 -20.52
C ALA A 573 19.18 -11.05 -22.04
N GLY A 574 19.61 -9.91 -22.58
CA GLY A 574 19.44 -9.55 -23.98
C GLY A 574 19.04 -8.10 -24.15
N ALA A 575 18.54 -7.77 -25.34
CA ALA A 575 17.99 -6.45 -25.63
C ALA A 575 16.46 -6.50 -25.70
N ASN A 576 15.82 -5.61 -24.96
CA ASN A 576 14.38 -5.35 -25.06
C ASN A 576 14.13 -4.32 -26.16
N HIS A 577 12.98 -4.41 -26.83
CA HIS A 577 12.60 -3.55 -27.94
C HIS A 577 11.17 -3.05 -27.78
N ILE A 578 10.93 -1.77 -28.06
CA ILE A 578 9.59 -1.18 -28.25
C ILE A 578 9.39 -0.95 -29.74
N HIS A 579 8.35 -1.53 -30.34
CA HIS A 579 8.11 -1.53 -31.78
C HIS A 579 7.14 -0.43 -32.20
N PHE A 580 7.43 0.20 -33.35
CA PHE A 580 6.64 1.27 -33.95
C PHE A 580 6.36 0.96 -35.43
N GLY A 581 5.24 1.48 -35.93
CA GLY A 581 4.78 1.32 -37.32
C GLY A 581 3.36 0.78 -37.39
N GLU A 582 2.93 0.41 -38.60
CA GLU A 582 1.58 -0.11 -38.84
C GLU A 582 1.27 -1.33 -37.95
N GLY A 583 0.22 -1.22 -37.13
CA GLY A 583 -0.21 -2.26 -36.19
C GLY A 583 0.47 -2.23 -34.81
N TYR A 584 1.42 -1.32 -34.56
CA TYR A 584 2.15 -1.21 -33.28
C TYR A 584 1.99 0.19 -32.65
N ASP A 585 0.75 0.50 -32.23
CA ASP A 585 0.47 1.72 -31.48
C ASP A 585 0.90 1.55 -30.02
N ASN A 586 1.75 2.44 -29.52
CA ASN A 586 2.14 2.51 -28.11
C ASN A 586 1.55 3.77 -27.49
N TRP A 587 0.95 3.66 -26.31
CA TRP A 587 0.30 4.79 -25.65
C TRP A 587 0.25 4.65 -24.13
N VAL A 588 0.10 5.78 -23.44
CA VAL A 588 -0.25 5.87 -22.02
C VAL A 588 -1.63 6.50 -21.91
N LEU A 589 -2.56 5.80 -21.27
CA LEU A 589 -3.91 6.28 -20.99
C LEU A 589 -3.90 7.07 -19.68
N MET A 590 -4.06 8.38 -19.80
CA MET A 590 -3.92 9.35 -18.72
C MET A 590 -5.28 9.86 -18.21
N PRO A 591 -5.51 9.98 -16.89
CA PRO A 591 -6.78 10.35 -16.30
C PRO A 591 -6.95 11.88 -16.21
N VAL A 592 -7.19 12.55 -17.33
CA VAL A 592 -7.33 14.02 -17.40
C VAL A 592 -8.64 14.47 -16.72
N ILE A 593 -8.57 15.45 -15.82
CA ILE A 593 -9.74 16.06 -15.17
C ILE A 593 -10.12 17.38 -15.86
N GLY A 594 -11.39 17.54 -16.25
CA GLY A 594 -11.99 18.86 -16.43
C GLY A 594 -11.60 19.73 -17.64
N ALA A 595 -10.96 19.22 -18.70
CA ALA A 595 -10.76 20.02 -19.92
C ALA A 595 -12.05 20.09 -20.76
N THR A 596 -12.75 21.23 -20.72
CA THR A 596 -13.84 21.56 -21.64
C THR A 596 -13.45 21.26 -23.08
N SER A 597 -14.28 20.51 -23.81
CA SER A 597 -14.19 20.44 -25.25
C SER A 597 -14.35 21.85 -25.82
N SER A 598 -13.25 22.43 -26.32
CA SER A 598 -13.35 23.53 -27.27
C SER A 598 -14.12 22.99 -28.49
N GLY A 599 -15.36 23.45 -28.63
CA GLY A 599 -16.32 22.92 -29.58
C GLY A 599 -15.82 23.03 -31.02
N GLN A 600 -15.56 21.88 -31.65
CA GLN A 600 -15.85 21.73 -33.06
C GLN A 600 -17.36 21.62 -33.19
N GLY A 601 -18.00 22.71 -33.63
CA GLY A 601 -19.39 22.70 -34.03
C GLY A 601 -19.57 21.77 -35.23
N CYS A 602 -20.07 20.56 -35.00
CA CYS A 602 -20.67 19.76 -36.04
C CYS A 602 -22.00 20.40 -36.42
N SER A 603 -22.02 21.01 -37.61
CA SER A 603 -23.24 21.40 -38.30
C SER A 603 -24.16 20.19 -38.45
N ALA A 604 -25.33 20.26 -37.82
CA ALA A 604 -26.42 19.33 -38.09
C ALA A 604 -26.85 19.49 -39.55
N SER A 605 -26.63 18.45 -40.36
CA SER A 605 -27.36 18.28 -41.61
C SER A 605 -28.62 17.47 -41.31
N SER A 606 -29.74 18.14 -41.43
CA SER A 606 -31.08 17.56 -41.53
C SER A 606 -31.15 16.62 -42.74
N VAL A 607 -31.65 15.41 -42.54
CA VAL A 607 -32.24 14.62 -43.62
C VAL A 607 -33.67 14.28 -43.21
N ASP A 608 -34.60 14.92 -43.90
CA ASP A 608 -36.01 14.53 -44.00
C ASP A 608 -36.15 13.25 -44.84
N HIS A 609 -37.22 12.51 -44.51
CA HIS A 609 -37.81 11.31 -45.14
C HIS A 609 -37.31 9.95 -44.69
#